data_AF-A0A1F7FGE4-F1
#
_entry.id   AF-A0A1F7FGE4-F1
#
_cell.length_a   1.000
_cell.length_b   1.000
_cell.length_c   1.000
_cell.angle_alpha   90.00
_cell.angle_beta   90.00
_cell.angle_gamma   90.00
#
_symmetry.space_group_name_H-M   'P 1'
#
loop_
_entity.id
_entity.type
_entity.pdbx_description
1 polymer ?
#
loop_
_entity_poly.entity_id
_entity_poly.type
_entity_poly.pdbx_seq_one_letter_code
_entity_poly.pdbx_strand_id
1 'polypeptide(L)'
;MDDDLVYVYANTPQEEVANLIGKYDYMAIPVVNDQQQILGVVTVDDVMDVMEEEATEDLFKFAGTTDEELNYSSAFQACKARLPWLLITLATGFITSTILKYFMVEFKDVIALVFFVPVVMGMGGNTGIQSSTLVIRGMALNSFSGTDLFKRLMREIAAGAMMGLACGIIVGLWAEYLTRSTATAQISYSPPLLALTVGIAMMSAMTFAAMFGAFVPILFSRFKIDPAVASGPFVSSSNDIFALLIYYGVSMALLAVV
;
A
#
# COMPACT_ATOMS: atom_id res chain seq x y z
N MET A 1 -42.05 22.91 6.93
CA MET A 1 -40.67 22.92 7.44
C MET A 1 -40.23 21.47 7.39
N ASP A 2 -39.06 21.21 6.83
CA ASP A 2 -38.47 19.88 6.87
C ASP A 2 -37.95 19.67 8.29
N ASP A 3 -38.37 18.60 8.97
CA ASP A 3 -38.03 18.35 10.37
C ASP A 3 -36.64 17.71 10.55
N ASP A 4 -35.98 17.31 9.44
CA ASP A 4 -34.62 16.77 9.41
C ASP A 4 -33.63 17.79 8.82
N LEU A 5 -33.38 18.87 9.56
CA LEU A 5 -32.34 19.84 9.20
C LEU A 5 -30.95 19.25 9.52
N VAL A 6 -30.13 19.03 8.50
CA VAL A 6 -28.73 18.61 8.69
C VAL A 6 -27.89 19.82 9.09
N TYR A 7 -27.13 19.69 10.19
CA TYR A 7 -26.24 20.73 10.71
C TYR A 7 -24.90 20.10 11.14
N VAL A 8 -23.88 20.93 11.28
CA VAL A 8 -22.54 20.53 11.77
C VAL A 8 -22.18 21.32 13.02
N TYR A 9 -21.28 20.78 13.84
CA TYR A 9 -20.76 21.48 15.01
C TYR A 9 -19.53 22.30 14.63
N ALA A 10 -19.22 23.33 15.42
CA ALA A 10 -18.06 24.19 15.19
C ALA A 10 -16.70 23.44 15.21
N ASN A 11 -16.66 22.23 15.78
CA ASN A 11 -15.47 21.37 15.85
C ASN A 11 -15.51 20.19 14.86
N THR A 12 -16.53 20.12 13.99
CA THR A 12 -16.60 19.11 12.94
C THR A 12 -15.42 19.32 11.96
N PRO A 13 -14.65 18.28 11.61
CA PRO A 13 -13.56 18.38 10.63
C PRO A 13 -14.06 18.90 9.28
N GLN A 14 -13.26 19.72 8.61
CA GLN A 14 -13.62 20.34 7.33
C GLN A 14 -13.96 19.29 6.25
N GLU A 15 -13.24 18.17 6.22
CA GLU A 15 -13.51 17.03 5.31
C GLU A 15 -14.92 16.44 5.52
N GLU A 16 -15.39 16.37 6.77
CA GLU A 16 -16.72 15.84 7.09
C GLU A 16 -17.82 16.83 6.66
N VAL A 17 -17.58 18.14 6.83
CA VAL A 17 -18.47 19.20 6.33
C VAL A 17 -18.57 19.14 4.79
N ALA A 18 -17.44 19.01 4.11
CA ALA A 18 -17.36 18.87 2.65
C ALA A 18 -18.13 17.63 2.15
N ASN A 19 -17.94 16.49 2.82
CA ASN A 19 -18.65 15.25 2.52
C ASN A 19 -20.17 15.38 2.69
N LEU A 20 -20.64 16.07 3.74
CA LEU A 20 -22.08 16.29 3.95
C LEU A 20 -22.68 17.19 2.87
N ILE A 21 -22.02 18.30 2.55
CA ILE A 21 -22.45 19.21 1.49
C ILE A 21 -22.51 18.49 0.13
N GLY A 22 -21.47 17.73 -0.23
CA GLY A 22 -21.43 16.99 -1.48
C GLY A 22 -22.39 15.79 -1.54
N LYS A 23 -22.68 15.13 -0.41
CA LYS A 23 -23.59 13.98 -0.37
C LYS A 23 -25.06 14.38 -0.54
N TYR A 24 -25.45 15.53 0.01
CA TYR A 24 -26.84 15.99 0.02
C TYR A 24 -27.11 17.12 -0.98
N ASP A 25 -26.13 17.47 -1.82
CA ASP A 25 -26.19 18.58 -2.79
C ASP A 25 -26.60 19.91 -2.13
N TYR A 26 -26.12 20.17 -0.91
CA TYR A 26 -26.44 21.40 -0.19
C TYR A 26 -25.63 22.58 -0.70
N MET A 27 -26.28 23.73 -0.88
CA MET A 27 -25.57 24.98 -1.19
C MET A 27 -24.85 25.57 0.04
N ALA A 28 -25.33 25.21 1.23
CA ALA A 28 -24.79 25.68 2.49
C ALA A 28 -25.27 24.80 3.64
N ILE A 29 -24.48 24.68 4.71
CA ILE A 29 -24.82 23.92 5.92
C ILE A 29 -24.67 24.81 7.17
N PRO A 30 -25.66 24.84 8.08
CA PRO A 30 -25.57 25.65 9.28
C PRO A 30 -24.59 25.04 10.29
N VAL A 31 -23.79 25.90 10.90
CA VAL A 31 -22.87 25.55 11.99
C VAL A 31 -23.51 25.92 13.32
N VAL A 32 -23.54 24.98 14.26
CA VAL A 32 -24.16 25.19 15.59
C VAL A 32 -23.15 24.98 16.73
N ASN A 33 -23.46 25.55 17.89
CA ASN A 33 -22.77 25.24 19.14
C ASN A 33 -23.40 24.03 19.85
N ASP A 34 -22.83 23.63 20.99
CA ASP A 34 -23.33 22.51 21.82
C ASP A 34 -24.77 22.70 22.33
N GLN A 35 -25.29 23.94 22.32
CA GLN A 35 -26.67 24.26 22.68
C GLN A 35 -27.61 24.34 21.46
N GLN A 36 -27.17 23.86 20.29
CA GLN A 36 -27.90 23.91 19.01
C GLN A 36 -28.28 25.33 18.56
N GLN A 37 -27.51 26.33 18.99
CA GLN A 37 -27.66 27.70 18.52
C GLN A 37 -26.80 27.89 17.26
N ILE A 38 -27.37 28.52 16.23
CA ILE A 38 -26.66 28.81 14.99
C ILE A 38 -25.56 29.83 15.26
N LEU A 39 -24.33 29.45 14.96
CA LEU A 39 -23.14 30.31 15.01
C LEU A 39 -22.85 30.94 13.65
N GLY A 40 -23.14 30.21 12.57
CA GLY A 40 -22.83 30.62 11.21
C GLY A 40 -23.27 29.60 10.18
N VAL A 41 -22.72 29.73 8.98
CA VAL A 41 -22.99 28.86 7.84
C VAL A 41 -21.70 28.63 7.07
N VAL A 42 -21.51 27.42 6.54
CA VAL A 42 -20.45 27.10 5.57
C VAL A 42 -21.12 26.93 4.22
N THR A 43 -20.58 27.56 3.18
CA THR A 43 -21.12 27.54 1.82
C THR A 43 -20.36 26.57 0.92
N VAL A 44 -20.96 26.23 -0.22
CA VAL A 44 -20.38 25.28 -1.18
C VAL A 44 -19.08 25.77 -1.80
N ASP A 45 -18.89 27.09 -1.97
CA ASP A 45 -17.64 27.67 -2.46
C ASP A 45 -16.48 27.45 -1.48
N ASP A 46 -16.69 27.64 -0.18
CA ASP A 46 -15.68 27.33 0.84
C ASP A 46 -15.32 25.83 0.84
N VAL A 47 -16.31 24.96 0.63
CA VAL A 47 -16.11 23.50 0.55
C VAL A 47 -15.29 23.09 -0.67
N MET A 48 -15.44 23.79 -1.79
CA MET A 48 -14.66 23.49 -3.00
C MET A 48 -13.16 23.72 -2.76
N ASP A 49 -12.79 24.79 -2.06
CA ASP A 49 -11.41 25.06 -1.70
C ASP A 49 -10.86 23.98 -0.74
N VAL A 50 -11.63 23.63 0.28
CA VAL A 50 -11.28 22.54 1.23
C VAL A 50 -11.05 21.21 0.51
N MET A 51 -11.90 20.85 -0.46
CA MET A 51 -11.74 19.61 -1.22
C MET A 51 -10.42 19.58 -2.02
N GLU A 52 -10.00 20.72 -2.58
CA GLU A 52 -8.73 20.83 -3.32
C GLU A 52 -7.53 20.73 -2.37
N GLU A 53 -7.60 21.38 -1.20
CA GLU A 53 -6.57 21.30 -0.15
C GLU A 53 -6.41 19.86 0.37
N GLU A 54 -7.50 19.19 0.75
CA GLU A 54 -7.48 17.81 1.25
C GLU A 54 -6.95 16.83 0.19
N ALA A 55 -7.39 16.97 -1.08
CA ALA A 55 -6.89 16.13 -2.16
C ALA A 55 -5.39 16.30 -2.41
N THR A 56 -4.87 17.51 -2.17
CA THR A 56 -3.46 17.86 -2.27
C THR A 56 -2.67 17.30 -1.08
N GLU A 57 -3.16 17.48 0.14
CA GLU A 57 -2.55 16.94 1.36
C GLU A 57 -2.44 15.41 1.28
N ASP A 58 -3.51 14.72 0.87
CA ASP A 58 -3.53 13.28 0.63
C ASP A 58 -2.42 12.82 -0.33
N LEU A 59 -2.23 13.57 -1.42
CA LEU A 59 -1.23 13.25 -2.43
C LEU A 59 0.19 13.34 -1.85
N PHE A 60 0.46 14.38 -1.08
CA PHE A 60 1.77 14.57 -0.44
C PHE A 60 2.02 13.53 0.66
N LYS A 61 1.04 13.26 1.52
CA LYS A 61 1.10 12.17 2.51
C LYS A 61 1.39 10.83 1.84
N PHE A 62 0.70 10.53 0.75
CA PHE A 62 0.90 9.30 -0.01
C PHE A 62 2.33 9.17 -0.57
N ALA A 63 2.92 10.28 -1.00
CA ALA A 63 4.32 10.35 -1.46
C ALA A 63 5.36 10.30 -0.32
N GLY A 64 4.94 10.40 0.94
CA GLY A 64 5.83 10.47 2.09
C GLY A 64 6.47 11.85 2.30
N THR A 65 5.70 12.91 2.08
CA THR A 65 6.10 14.30 2.35
C THR A 65 4.88 15.13 2.77
N THR A 66 5.04 16.46 2.87
CA THR A 66 3.96 17.41 3.19
C THR A 66 3.81 18.44 2.07
N ASP A 67 2.61 19.00 1.95
CA ASP A 67 2.26 20.09 1.03
C ASP A 67 3.06 21.38 1.30
N GLU A 68 3.45 21.61 2.57
CA GLU A 68 4.37 22.69 2.97
C GLU A 68 5.68 22.70 2.15
N GLU A 69 6.08 21.54 1.61
CA GLU A 69 7.27 21.42 0.77
C GLU A 69 7.23 22.28 -0.51
N LEU A 70 6.03 22.57 -1.04
CA LEU A 70 5.88 23.47 -2.20
C LEU A 70 6.43 24.88 -1.94
N ASN A 71 6.47 25.30 -0.68
CA ASN A 71 6.91 26.63 -0.26
C ASN A 71 8.39 26.66 0.19
N TYR A 72 9.08 25.51 0.20
CA TYR A 72 10.48 25.43 0.64
C TYR A 72 11.44 25.95 -0.43
N SER A 73 12.28 26.90 -0.04
CA SER A 73 13.26 27.51 -0.94
C SER A 73 14.63 26.83 -0.88
N SER A 74 14.88 25.99 0.14
CA SER A 74 16.20 25.38 0.39
C SER A 74 16.17 23.85 0.40
N ALA A 75 17.23 23.23 -0.10
CA ALA A 75 17.40 21.78 -0.09
C ALA A 75 17.39 21.18 1.34
N PHE A 76 17.79 21.97 2.34
CA PHE A 76 17.77 21.55 3.74
C PHE A 76 16.36 21.38 4.29
N GLN A 77 15.43 22.29 3.94
CA GLN A 77 14.03 22.18 4.33
C GLN A 77 13.36 20.94 3.71
N ALA A 78 13.57 20.72 2.40
CA ALA A 78 13.10 19.52 1.71
C ALA A 78 13.64 18.23 2.34
N CYS A 79 14.95 18.20 2.65
CA CYS A 79 15.56 17.08 3.36
C CYS A 79 14.90 16.84 4.71
N LYS A 80 14.70 17.88 5.52
CA LYS A 80 14.07 17.76 6.85
C LYS A 80 12.64 17.22 6.79
N ALA A 81 11.88 17.54 5.74
CA ALA A 81 10.52 17.04 5.56
C ALA A 81 10.46 15.57 5.11
N ARG A 82 11.36 15.15 4.20
CA ARG A 82 11.36 13.77 3.65
C ARG A 82 12.14 12.77 4.49
N LEU A 83 13.19 13.22 5.18
CA LEU A 83 14.12 12.34 5.91
C LEU A 83 13.44 11.49 6.99
N PRO A 84 12.45 11.98 7.78
CA PRO A 84 11.75 11.14 8.75
C PRO A 84 11.14 9.89 8.12
N TRP A 85 10.44 10.04 6.98
CA TRP A 85 9.86 8.91 6.26
C TRP A 85 10.92 7.98 5.68
N LEU A 86 12.01 8.54 5.13
CA LEU A 86 13.14 7.76 4.62
C LEU A 86 13.88 6.98 5.72
N LEU A 87 13.95 7.51 6.94
CA LEU A 87 14.56 6.81 8.07
C LEU A 87 13.70 5.62 8.52
N ILE A 88 12.37 5.74 8.44
CA ILE A 88 11.45 4.62 8.72
C ILE A 88 11.62 3.51 7.68
N THR A 89 11.68 3.85 6.39
CA THR A 89 11.91 2.85 5.33
C THR A 89 13.30 2.25 5.40
N LEU A 90 14.32 3.03 5.75
CA LEU A 90 15.68 2.56 6.00
C LEU A 90 15.74 1.55 7.16
N ALA A 91 15.06 1.83 8.27
CA ALA A 91 14.97 0.92 9.40
C ALA A 91 14.34 -0.43 8.99
N THR A 92 13.31 -0.36 8.15
CA THR A 92 12.66 -1.55 7.57
C THR A 92 13.63 -2.31 6.65
N GLY A 93 14.45 -1.59 5.88
CA GLY A 93 15.53 -2.16 5.08
C GLY A 93 16.57 -2.93 5.90
N PHE A 94 16.87 -2.50 7.14
CA PHE A 94 17.75 -3.28 8.04
C PHE A 94 17.11 -4.62 8.45
N ILE A 95 15.80 -4.65 8.64
CA ILE A 95 15.06 -5.90 8.92
C ILE A 95 15.14 -6.82 7.69
N THR A 96 14.83 -6.29 6.50
CA THR A 96 14.89 -7.05 5.25
C THR A 96 16.28 -7.60 4.96
N SER A 97 17.35 -6.81 5.19
CA SER A 97 18.72 -7.29 5.00
C SER A 97 19.10 -8.41 5.99
N THR A 98 18.54 -8.38 7.20
CA THR A 98 18.71 -9.47 8.19
C THR A 98 18.02 -10.74 7.73
N ILE A 99 16.78 -10.64 7.22
CA ILE A 99 16.06 -11.79 6.64
C ILE A 99 16.82 -12.36 5.45
N LEU A 100 17.34 -11.51 4.55
CA LEU A 100 18.11 -11.94 3.40
C LEU A 100 19.41 -12.64 3.82
N LYS A 101 20.08 -12.17 4.87
CA LYS A 101 21.27 -12.85 5.43
C LYS A 101 20.94 -14.29 5.84
N TYR A 102 19.85 -14.51 6.58
CA TYR A 102 19.44 -15.87 6.96
C TYR A 102 19.03 -16.71 5.75
N PHE A 103 18.32 -16.12 4.79
CA PHE A 103 17.99 -16.75 3.51
C PHE A 103 19.24 -17.28 2.80
N MET A 104 20.31 -16.47 2.70
CA MET A 104 21.55 -16.86 2.03
C MET A 104 22.31 -17.97 2.76
N VAL A 105 22.21 -18.04 4.09
CA VAL A 105 22.84 -19.11 4.89
C VAL A 105 22.11 -20.43 4.66
N GLU A 106 20.77 -20.42 4.65
CA GLU A 106 19.94 -21.60 4.44
C GLU A 106 20.09 -22.16 3.02
N PHE A 107 20.02 -21.29 2.01
CA PHE A 107 20.06 -21.65 0.60
C PHE A 107 21.45 -21.47 -0.03
N LYS A 108 22.53 -21.70 0.74
CA LYS A 108 23.91 -21.54 0.27
C LYS A 108 24.25 -22.39 -0.96
N ASP A 109 23.56 -23.52 -1.12
CA ASP A 109 23.73 -24.45 -2.24
C ASP A 109 22.84 -24.07 -3.45
N VAL A 110 22.01 -23.02 -3.31
CA VAL A 110 21.08 -22.51 -4.33
C VAL A 110 21.17 -20.98 -4.46
N ILE A 111 22.40 -20.48 -4.63
CA ILE A 111 22.68 -19.02 -4.73
C ILE A 111 21.83 -18.35 -5.83
N ALA A 112 21.45 -19.09 -6.88
CA ALA A 112 20.60 -18.60 -7.96
C ALA A 112 19.27 -17.99 -7.49
N LEU A 113 18.71 -18.45 -6.35
CA LEU A 113 17.49 -17.87 -5.79
C LEU A 113 17.64 -16.38 -5.45
N VAL A 114 18.85 -15.94 -5.09
CA VAL A 114 19.13 -14.56 -4.71
C VAL A 114 18.94 -13.61 -5.90
N PHE A 115 19.17 -14.07 -7.12
CA PHE A 115 19.02 -13.27 -8.33
C PHE A 115 17.58 -12.81 -8.57
N PHE A 116 16.60 -13.52 -8.00
CA PHE A 116 15.17 -13.21 -8.15
C PHE A 116 14.60 -12.41 -6.97
N VAL A 117 15.36 -12.21 -5.89
CA VAL A 117 14.92 -11.41 -4.74
C VAL A 117 14.50 -9.99 -5.15
N PRO A 118 15.29 -9.23 -5.95
CA PRO A 118 14.91 -7.88 -6.33
C PRO A 118 13.59 -7.80 -7.12
N VAL A 119 13.35 -8.76 -8.01
CA VAL A 119 12.12 -8.77 -8.83
C VAL A 119 10.90 -9.15 -7.99
N VAL A 120 11.02 -10.13 -7.08
CA VAL A 120 9.92 -10.53 -6.18
C VAL A 120 9.55 -9.39 -5.23
N MET A 121 10.54 -8.75 -4.62
CA MET A 121 10.31 -7.59 -3.75
C MET A 121 9.70 -6.42 -4.51
N GLY A 122 10.28 -6.04 -5.66
CA GLY A 122 9.79 -4.92 -6.46
C GLY A 122 8.35 -5.13 -6.96
N MET A 123 8.01 -6.33 -7.41
CA MET A 123 6.63 -6.64 -7.84
C MET A 123 5.66 -6.65 -6.66
N GLY A 124 6.07 -7.19 -5.50
CA GLY A 124 5.28 -7.11 -4.27
C GLY A 124 4.98 -5.67 -3.86
N GLY A 125 6.00 -4.81 -3.78
CA GLY A 125 5.83 -3.39 -3.46
C GLY A 125 4.88 -2.68 -4.41
N ASN A 126 5.07 -2.83 -5.72
CA ASN A 126 4.22 -2.22 -6.75
C ASN A 126 2.75 -2.66 -6.66
N THR A 127 2.51 -3.97 -6.50
CA THR A 127 1.15 -4.51 -6.36
C THR A 127 0.47 -3.99 -5.09
N GLY A 128 1.21 -3.91 -3.98
CA GLY A 128 0.69 -3.36 -2.74
C GLY A 128 0.29 -1.89 -2.85
N ILE A 129 1.14 -1.06 -3.47
CA ILE A 129 0.85 0.36 -3.73
C ILE A 129 -0.39 0.51 -4.61
N GLN A 130 -0.53 -0.29 -5.67
CA GLN A 130 -1.71 -0.24 -6.54
C GLN A 130 -2.99 -0.55 -5.77
N SER A 131 -2.97 -1.60 -4.95
CA SER A 131 -4.14 -2.00 -4.17
C SER A 131 -4.46 -0.98 -3.07
N SER A 132 -3.46 -0.47 -2.35
CA SER A 132 -3.67 0.56 -1.32
C SER A 132 -4.22 1.85 -1.91
N THR A 133 -3.71 2.31 -3.06
CA THR A 133 -4.20 3.51 -3.76
C THR A 133 -5.68 3.39 -4.09
N LEU A 134 -6.09 2.25 -4.67
CA LEU A 134 -7.48 2.01 -5.04
C LEU A 134 -8.42 1.98 -3.83
N VAL A 135 -7.96 1.42 -2.71
CA VAL A 135 -8.75 1.37 -1.48
C VAL A 135 -8.82 2.73 -0.80
N ILE A 136 -7.71 3.46 -0.66
CA ILE A 136 -7.67 4.82 -0.09
C ILE A 136 -8.59 5.75 -0.88
N ARG A 137 -8.43 5.81 -2.21
CA ARG A 137 -9.29 6.65 -3.06
C ARG A 137 -10.73 6.20 -3.06
N GLY A 138 -10.98 4.91 -3.02
CA GLY A 138 -12.33 4.41 -2.86
C GLY A 138 -12.99 4.92 -1.58
N MET A 139 -12.26 4.92 -0.45
CA MET A 139 -12.78 5.31 0.87
C MET A 139 -13.10 6.81 0.90
N ALA A 140 -12.22 7.64 0.36
CA ALA A 140 -12.44 9.09 0.23
C ALA A 140 -13.70 9.41 -0.59
N LEU A 141 -14.01 8.62 -1.62
CA LEU A 141 -15.21 8.80 -2.45
C LEU A 141 -16.51 8.29 -1.81
N ASN A 142 -16.52 8.01 -0.49
CA ASN A 142 -17.68 7.48 0.24
C ASN A 142 -18.33 6.22 -0.39
N SER A 143 -17.56 5.48 -1.21
CA SER A 143 -18.08 4.32 -1.95
C SER A 143 -18.20 3.05 -1.08
N PHE A 144 -18.03 3.17 0.24
CA PHE A 144 -17.81 2.06 1.19
C PHE A 144 -19.03 1.84 2.08
N SER A 145 -19.95 0.97 1.65
CA SER A 145 -20.90 0.35 2.57
C SER A 145 -20.23 -0.82 3.31
N GLY A 146 -20.48 -1.01 4.61
CA GLY A 146 -19.76 -1.99 5.45
C GLY A 146 -19.82 -3.45 4.95
N THR A 147 -20.91 -3.85 4.28
CA THR A 147 -21.06 -5.18 3.64
C THR A 147 -20.26 -5.37 2.35
N ASP A 148 -19.77 -4.29 1.74
CA ASP A 148 -18.96 -4.32 0.51
C ASP A 148 -17.47 -4.53 0.78
N LEU A 149 -17.02 -4.30 2.02
CA LEU A 149 -15.60 -4.30 2.40
C LEU A 149 -14.95 -5.67 2.17
N PHE A 150 -15.59 -6.74 2.63
CA PHE A 150 -15.08 -8.11 2.46
C PHE A 150 -15.08 -8.53 0.99
N LYS A 151 -16.13 -8.19 0.23
CA LYS A 151 -16.21 -8.49 -1.21
C LYS A 151 -15.09 -7.80 -1.99
N ARG A 152 -14.80 -6.54 -1.64
CA ARG A 152 -13.69 -5.77 -2.25
C ARG A 152 -12.33 -6.35 -1.89
N LEU A 153 -12.10 -6.72 -0.64
CA LEU A 153 -10.87 -7.40 -0.24
C LEU A 153 -10.67 -8.71 -1.03
N MET A 154 -11.72 -9.52 -1.17
CA MET A 154 -11.65 -10.75 -1.99
C MET A 154 -11.38 -10.46 -3.47
N ARG A 155 -11.95 -9.38 -4.02
CA ARG A 155 -11.65 -8.92 -5.39
C ARG A 155 -10.16 -8.57 -5.54
N GLU A 156 -9.57 -7.85 -4.58
CA GLU A 156 -8.15 -7.49 -4.61
C GLU A 156 -7.23 -8.71 -4.48
N ILE A 157 -7.58 -9.67 -3.61
CA ILE A 157 -6.85 -10.94 -3.51
C ILE A 157 -6.91 -11.70 -4.84
N ALA A 158 -8.08 -11.79 -5.46
CA ALA A 158 -8.24 -12.46 -6.75
C ALA A 158 -7.45 -11.75 -7.86
N ALA A 159 -7.47 -10.43 -7.90
CA ALA A 159 -6.66 -9.63 -8.83
C ALA A 159 -5.17 -9.87 -8.61
N GLY A 160 -4.71 -9.83 -7.35
CA GLY A 160 -3.33 -10.14 -6.96
C GLY A 160 -2.90 -11.56 -7.36
N ALA A 161 -3.78 -12.55 -7.20
CA ALA A 161 -3.52 -13.92 -7.62
C ALA A 161 -3.43 -14.06 -9.14
N MET A 162 -4.30 -13.40 -9.91
CA MET A 162 -4.24 -13.43 -11.38
C MET A 162 -2.99 -12.73 -11.92
N MET A 163 -2.66 -11.55 -11.38
CA MET A 163 -1.41 -10.85 -11.73
C MET A 163 -0.19 -11.65 -11.30
N GLY A 164 -0.22 -12.21 -10.10
CA GLY A 164 0.82 -13.08 -9.56
C GLY A 164 1.05 -14.34 -10.38
N LEU A 165 -0.01 -14.96 -10.90
CA LEU A 165 0.10 -16.11 -11.79
C LEU A 165 0.79 -15.72 -13.11
N ALA A 166 0.35 -14.61 -13.72
CA ALA A 166 0.95 -14.13 -14.97
C ALA A 166 2.44 -13.78 -14.80
N CYS A 167 2.77 -12.98 -13.78
CA CYS A 167 4.15 -12.60 -13.48
C CYS A 167 4.99 -13.80 -13.01
N GLY A 168 4.40 -14.71 -12.25
CA GLY A 168 5.05 -15.94 -11.79
C GLY A 168 5.43 -16.87 -12.93
N ILE A 169 4.57 -17.03 -13.94
CA ILE A 169 4.91 -17.78 -15.16
C ILE A 169 6.08 -17.11 -15.89
N ILE A 170 6.03 -15.78 -16.07
CA ILE A 170 7.08 -15.04 -16.79
C ILE A 170 8.43 -15.16 -16.06
N VAL A 171 8.45 -14.93 -14.75
CA VAL A 171 9.69 -15.01 -13.96
C VAL A 171 10.17 -16.46 -13.81
N GLY A 172 9.27 -17.43 -13.73
CA GLY A 172 9.62 -18.86 -13.74
C GLY A 172 10.32 -19.26 -15.05
N LEU A 173 9.76 -18.88 -16.20
CA LEU A 173 10.39 -19.12 -17.51
C LEU A 173 11.74 -18.41 -17.62
N TRP A 174 11.84 -17.18 -17.11
CA TRP A 174 13.11 -16.45 -17.04
C TRP A 174 14.13 -17.17 -16.15
N ALA A 175 13.70 -17.70 -15.00
CA ALA A 175 14.54 -18.46 -14.10
C ALA A 175 15.06 -19.75 -14.74
N GLU A 176 14.21 -20.45 -15.48
CA GLU A 176 14.60 -21.64 -16.25
C GLU A 176 15.65 -21.27 -17.31
N TYR A 177 15.43 -20.19 -18.06
CA TYR A 177 16.36 -19.70 -19.08
C TYR A 177 17.73 -19.32 -18.49
N LEU A 178 17.74 -18.51 -17.42
CA LEU A 178 18.95 -18.03 -16.77
C LEU A 178 19.79 -19.19 -16.19
N THR A 179 19.12 -20.16 -15.58
CA THR A 179 19.75 -21.29 -14.91
C THR A 179 20.26 -22.33 -15.90
N ARG A 180 19.60 -22.49 -17.07
CA ARG A 180 20.09 -23.34 -18.17
C ARG A 180 21.32 -22.76 -18.88
N SER A 181 21.38 -21.44 -19.03
CA SER A 181 22.49 -20.75 -19.68
C SER A 181 23.79 -20.82 -18.85
N THR A 182 23.66 -20.89 -17.52
CA THR A 182 24.79 -20.89 -16.57
C THR A 182 25.26 -22.32 -16.23
N ALA A 183 25.37 -23.19 -17.25
CA ALA A 183 25.71 -24.62 -17.11
C ALA A 183 27.20 -24.89 -16.81
N THR A 184 27.88 -24.05 -16.02
CA THR A 184 29.31 -24.18 -15.71
C THR A 184 29.67 -24.40 -14.25
N ALA A 185 28.72 -24.48 -13.33
CA ALA A 185 29.04 -24.88 -11.96
C ALA A 185 27.89 -25.68 -11.35
N GLN A 186 28.20 -26.89 -10.89
CA GLN A 186 27.44 -27.73 -9.97
C GLN A 186 26.16 -27.06 -9.42
N ILE A 187 25.07 -27.09 -10.20
CA ILE A 187 23.76 -26.69 -9.69
C ILE A 187 23.22 -27.94 -9.00
N SER A 188 23.18 -27.94 -7.68
CA SER A 188 22.70 -29.07 -6.87
C SER A 188 21.23 -29.42 -7.13
N TYR A 189 20.48 -28.57 -7.86
CA TYR A 189 19.04 -28.71 -8.09
C TYR A 189 18.66 -28.65 -9.57
N SER A 190 17.53 -29.28 -9.92
CA SER A 190 17.03 -29.28 -11.29
C SER A 190 16.51 -27.88 -11.68
N PRO A 191 16.91 -27.33 -12.85
CA PRO A 191 16.43 -26.01 -13.31
C PRO A 191 14.89 -25.84 -13.31
N PRO A 192 14.08 -26.87 -13.64
CA PRO A 192 12.61 -26.75 -13.56
C PRO A 192 12.07 -26.56 -12.15
N LEU A 193 12.67 -27.19 -11.14
CA LEU A 193 12.23 -27.07 -9.74
C LEU A 193 12.50 -25.66 -9.20
N LEU A 194 13.64 -25.08 -9.55
CA LEU A 194 13.96 -23.69 -9.24
C LEU A 194 12.96 -22.74 -9.90
N ALA A 195 12.70 -22.92 -11.20
CA ALA A 195 11.75 -22.10 -11.95
C ALA A 195 10.34 -22.14 -11.34
N LEU A 196 9.87 -23.33 -10.97
CA LEU A 196 8.59 -23.51 -10.29
C LEU A 196 8.57 -22.81 -8.93
N THR A 197 9.64 -22.94 -8.15
CA THR A 197 9.77 -22.31 -6.83
C THR A 197 9.66 -20.79 -6.93
N VAL A 198 10.44 -20.19 -7.83
CA VAL A 198 10.41 -18.73 -8.05
C VAL A 198 9.03 -18.27 -8.55
N GLY A 199 8.41 -19.02 -9.47
CA GLY A 199 7.09 -18.68 -9.99
C GLY A 199 5.98 -18.72 -8.93
N ILE A 200 5.93 -19.78 -8.11
CA ILE A 200 4.97 -19.91 -7.01
C ILE A 200 5.22 -18.84 -5.94
N ALA A 201 6.49 -18.55 -5.64
CA ALA A 201 6.84 -17.54 -4.66
C ALA A 201 6.42 -16.14 -5.12
N MET A 202 6.63 -15.80 -6.40
CA MET A 202 6.14 -14.55 -7.00
C MET A 202 4.62 -14.44 -6.93
N MET A 203 3.90 -15.50 -7.31
CA MET A 203 2.44 -15.54 -7.24
C MET A 203 1.95 -15.29 -5.81
N SER A 204 2.55 -15.99 -4.84
CA SER A 204 2.19 -15.88 -3.42
C SER A 204 2.50 -14.49 -2.86
N ALA A 205 3.66 -13.92 -3.19
CA ALA A 205 4.08 -12.60 -2.76
C ALA A 205 3.15 -11.50 -3.31
N MET A 206 2.82 -11.54 -4.61
CA MET A 206 1.91 -10.55 -5.21
C MET A 206 0.48 -10.68 -4.69
N THR A 207 -0.01 -11.91 -4.48
CA THR A 207 -1.33 -12.15 -3.87
C THR A 207 -1.41 -11.55 -2.47
N PHE A 208 -0.37 -11.81 -1.65
CA PHE A 208 -0.28 -11.24 -0.32
C PHE A 208 -0.14 -9.72 -0.35
N ALA A 209 0.67 -9.17 -1.25
CA ALA A 209 0.85 -7.73 -1.36
C ALA A 209 -0.44 -7.00 -1.73
N ALA A 210 -1.24 -7.55 -2.65
CA ALA A 210 -2.57 -7.00 -2.96
C ALA A 210 -3.49 -7.05 -1.73
N MET A 211 -3.52 -8.17 -1.02
CA MET A 211 -4.29 -8.30 0.23
C MET A 211 -3.87 -7.27 1.27
N PHE A 212 -2.57 -7.15 1.51
CA PHE A 212 -2.00 -6.25 2.51
C PHE A 212 -2.24 -4.79 2.14
N GLY A 213 -1.99 -4.42 0.88
CA GLY A 213 -2.26 -3.09 0.35
C GLY A 213 -3.72 -2.68 0.50
N ALA A 214 -4.66 -3.61 0.25
CA ALA A 214 -6.08 -3.34 0.47
C ALA A 214 -6.47 -3.29 1.96
N PHE A 215 -5.90 -4.17 2.79
CA PHE A 215 -6.30 -4.35 4.18
C PHE A 215 -5.81 -3.23 5.10
N VAL A 216 -4.60 -2.72 4.91
CA VAL A 216 -4.00 -1.73 5.81
C VAL A 216 -4.81 -0.41 5.89
N PRO A 217 -5.20 0.23 4.77
CA PRO A 217 -5.98 1.47 4.83
C PRO A 217 -7.33 1.29 5.53
N ILE A 218 -7.98 0.15 5.31
CA ILE A 218 -9.23 -0.24 5.97
C ILE A 218 -9.03 -0.36 7.49
N LEU A 219 -7.92 -0.98 7.89
CA LEU A 219 -7.57 -1.15 9.29
C LEU A 219 -7.32 0.20 9.96
N PHE A 220 -6.59 1.11 9.29
CA PHE A 220 -6.32 2.46 9.79
C PHE A 220 -7.62 3.25 9.99
N SER A 221 -8.50 3.25 8.99
CA SER A 221 -9.83 3.88 9.09
C SER A 221 -10.60 3.37 10.32
N ARG A 222 -10.57 2.05 10.58
CA ARG A 222 -11.26 1.45 11.73
C ARG A 222 -10.67 1.90 13.08
N PHE A 223 -9.39 2.24 13.13
CA PHE A 223 -8.73 2.81 14.32
C PHE A 223 -8.79 4.34 14.36
N LYS A 224 -9.53 5.00 13.45
CA LYS A 224 -9.58 6.46 13.33
C LYS A 224 -8.20 7.08 13.04
N ILE A 225 -7.34 6.32 12.36
CA ILE A 225 -6.09 6.80 11.78
C ILE A 225 -6.38 7.14 10.33
N ASP A 226 -5.90 8.28 9.87
CA ASP A 226 -6.00 8.71 8.47
C ASP A 226 -5.44 7.61 7.53
N PRO A 227 -6.27 7.04 6.64
CA PRO A 227 -5.82 6.01 5.71
C PRO A 227 -4.78 6.47 4.69
N ALA A 228 -4.68 7.77 4.39
CA ALA A 228 -3.63 8.31 3.51
C ALA A 228 -2.23 8.14 4.13
N VAL A 229 -2.15 8.00 5.46
CA VAL A 229 -0.91 7.66 6.18
C VAL A 229 -0.44 6.24 5.89
N ALA A 230 -1.29 5.34 5.37
CA ALA A 230 -0.88 4.09 4.73
C ALA A 230 -0.24 4.37 3.36
N SER A 231 0.76 5.26 3.39
CA SER A 231 1.43 5.87 2.26
C SER A 231 2.20 4.85 1.43
N GLY A 232 2.57 5.25 0.22
CA GLY A 232 3.41 4.45 -0.67
C GLY A 232 4.66 3.88 0.03
N PRO A 233 5.45 4.71 0.75
CA PRO A 233 6.63 4.24 1.48
C PRO A 233 6.33 3.17 2.54
N PHE A 234 5.28 3.36 3.36
CA PHE A 234 4.93 2.41 4.42
C PHE A 234 4.49 1.05 3.83
N VAL A 235 3.60 1.08 2.85
CA VAL A 235 3.07 -0.14 2.20
C VAL A 235 4.19 -0.87 1.46
N SER A 236 5.05 -0.14 0.73
CA SER A 236 6.17 -0.74 0.00
C SER A 236 7.17 -1.41 0.93
N SER A 237 7.66 -0.70 1.97
CA SER A 237 8.65 -1.26 2.89
C SER A 237 8.11 -2.43 3.73
N SER A 238 6.83 -2.39 4.10
CA SER A 238 6.20 -3.55 4.76
C SER A 238 6.13 -4.74 3.81
N ASN A 239 5.75 -4.51 2.54
CA ASN A 239 5.72 -5.56 1.54
C ASN A 239 7.10 -6.12 1.21
N ASP A 240 8.18 -5.35 1.29
CA ASP A 240 9.54 -5.87 1.14
C ASP A 240 9.83 -6.98 2.15
N ILE A 241 9.44 -6.79 3.42
CA ILE A 241 9.58 -7.80 4.47
C ILE A 241 8.73 -9.03 4.13
N PHE A 242 7.44 -8.85 3.87
CA PHE A 242 6.53 -9.97 3.64
C PHE A 242 6.85 -10.73 2.36
N ALA A 243 7.20 -10.05 1.28
CA ALA A 243 7.61 -10.66 0.02
C ALA A 243 8.83 -11.55 0.23
N LEU A 244 9.83 -11.07 0.98
CA LEU A 244 11.03 -11.85 1.27
C LEU A 244 10.74 -13.03 2.21
N LEU A 245 9.87 -12.87 3.22
CA LEU A 245 9.43 -13.96 4.10
C LEU A 245 8.64 -15.03 3.34
N ILE A 246 7.74 -14.62 2.45
CA ILE A 246 6.99 -15.53 1.58
C ILE A 246 7.94 -16.26 0.63
N TYR A 247 8.89 -15.53 0.04
CA TYR A 247 9.90 -16.11 -0.83
C TYR A 247 10.76 -17.15 -0.09
N TYR A 248 11.19 -16.84 1.13
CA TYR A 248 11.89 -17.78 2.02
C TYR A 248 11.02 -19.00 2.33
N GLY A 249 9.77 -18.80 2.76
CA GLY A 249 8.86 -19.87 3.15
C GLY A 249 8.51 -20.82 2.00
N VAL A 250 8.23 -20.28 0.81
CA VAL A 250 7.97 -21.09 -0.39
C VAL A 250 9.23 -21.84 -0.82
N SER A 251 10.39 -21.18 -0.78
CA SER A 251 11.67 -21.83 -1.09
C SER A 251 11.95 -22.98 -0.13
N MET A 252 11.67 -22.79 1.17
CA MET A 252 11.82 -23.84 2.17
C MET A 252 10.87 -25.01 1.89
N ALA A 253 9.59 -24.72 1.61
CA ALA A 253 8.59 -25.74 1.36
C ALA A 253 8.87 -26.61 0.12
N LEU A 254 9.47 -26.04 -0.92
CA LEU A 254 9.70 -26.73 -2.20
C LEU A 254 11.12 -27.28 -2.37
N LEU A 255 12.12 -26.66 -1.74
CA LEU A 255 13.53 -27.03 -1.93
C LEU A 255 14.16 -27.68 -0.69
N ALA A 256 13.72 -27.34 0.54
CA ALA A 256 14.31 -27.94 1.75
C ALA A 256 13.83 -29.38 2.01
N VAL A 257 12.87 -29.88 1.22
CA VAL A 257 12.34 -31.26 1.28
C VAL A 257 13.15 -32.23 0.40
N VAL A 258 14.16 -31.76 -0.32
CA VAL A 258 15.00 -32.54 -1.25
C VAL A 258 16.47 -32.43 -0.87
#